data_AF-T2JMU6-F1
#
_entry.id   AF-T2JMU6-F1
#
_cell.length_a   1.000
_cell.length_b   1.000
_cell.length_c   1.000
_cell.angle_alpha   90.00
_cell.angle_beta   90.00
_cell.angle_gamma   90.00
#
_symmetry.space_group_name_H-M   'P 1'
#
loop_
_entity.id
_entity.type
_entity.pdbx_description
1 polymer ?
#
loop_
_entity_poly.entity_id
_entity_poly.type
_entity_poly.pdbx_seq_one_letter_code
_entity_poly.pdbx_strand_id
1 'polypeptide(L)'
;MNIVQKLFTLIVKIVEILKHLIKILWGFISSIVMILLGEHRTFFLNLKLLIVSFLSIILFFLTSFSALNYFEGEVITNQLTFVLDEKKNFLKGLDDLNLRKISFWGLPELELSGEKFNYKNFTELNQTKVIKLKKNEGQNITPQLEIKSSNKEQENYLKVLLIELSKSIAVNCLKYDKSRNLIELYLDFDIAKSCSFQTNYNDSKKIADIEIELGNQPFDVTLQGYEIQQPKLRNQTNSMKLEWTPKSGNKTLDFEVIHPLFIELELNEDETKDNDILLQRILSVTDTRLFHQEQKDYVTNIIKGSVRMTDQKLNIEPSQFLQFQGGKGIERLYNISLTSQGIKVLFNGTARKVLSGLNFDSPGYNIRGEFLAKFMSKEQRIAIIGFLIAIVSTLLIEWIKEFSEKLSNNNNED
;
A
#
# COMPACT_ATOMS: atom_id res chain seq x y z
N MET A 1 6.46 22.31 14.54
CA MET A 1 7.89 22.40 14.93
C MET A 1 8.74 22.40 13.67
N ASN A 2 9.47 23.49 13.42
CA ASN A 2 10.02 23.81 12.10
C ASN A 2 11.19 22.87 11.71
N ILE A 3 11.36 22.55 10.43
CA ILE A 3 12.47 21.69 9.93
C ILE A 3 13.83 22.24 10.37
N VAL A 4 13.95 23.57 10.40
CA VAL A 4 15.14 24.30 10.90
C VAL A 4 15.43 24.02 12.38
N GLN A 5 14.40 23.94 13.24
CA GLN A 5 14.58 23.58 14.65
C GLN A 5 15.05 22.13 14.80
N LYS A 6 14.52 21.19 14.00
CA LYS A 6 14.97 19.79 14.03
C LYS A 6 16.43 19.66 13.56
N LEU A 7 16.83 20.40 12.53
CA LEU A 7 18.20 20.44 12.02
C LEU A 7 19.18 21.04 13.04
N PHE A 8 18.81 22.15 13.68
CA PHE A 8 19.61 22.78 14.73
C PHE A 8 19.79 21.84 15.93
N THR A 9 18.72 21.17 16.35
CA THR A 9 18.78 20.18 17.45
C THR A 9 19.67 18.98 17.09
N LEU A 10 19.67 18.54 15.82
CA LEU A 10 20.55 17.48 15.33
C LEU A 10 22.02 17.91 15.33
N ILE A 11 22.32 19.11 14.84
CA ILE A 11 23.68 19.66 14.80
C ILE A 11 24.25 19.79 16.22
N VAL A 12 23.45 20.31 17.16
CA VAL A 12 23.85 20.40 18.57
C VAL A 12 24.19 19.01 19.14
N LYS A 13 23.33 18.00 18.89
CA LYS A 13 23.60 16.61 19.31
C LYS A 13 24.85 16.03 18.67
N ILE A 14 25.10 16.29 17.38
CA ILE A 14 26.31 15.83 16.68
C ILE A 14 27.56 16.48 17.28
N VAL A 15 27.54 17.79 17.54
CA VAL A 15 28.65 18.51 18.18
C VAL A 15 28.90 17.97 19.58
N GLU A 16 27.85 17.63 20.33
CA GLU A 16 27.95 17.07 21.67
C GLU A 16 28.55 15.65 21.66
N ILE A 17 28.14 14.81 20.70
CA ILE A 17 28.76 13.49 20.45
C ILE A 17 30.23 13.66 20.05
N LEU A 18 30.54 14.62 19.17
CA LEU A 18 31.92 14.89 18.73
C LEU A 18 32.80 15.34 19.89
N LYS A 19 32.28 16.19 20.79
CA LYS A 19 32.97 16.59 22.03
C LYS A 19 33.23 15.39 22.94
N HIS A 20 32.27 14.48 23.08
CA HIS A 20 32.47 13.24 23.83
C HIS A 20 33.53 12.34 23.19
N LEU A 21 33.52 12.16 21.87
CA LEU A 21 34.53 11.40 21.15
C LEU A 21 35.94 12.01 21.30
N ILE A 22 36.06 13.34 21.18
CA ILE A 22 37.32 14.05 21.40
C ILE A 22 37.80 13.87 22.85
N LYS A 23 36.89 13.93 23.82
CA LYS A 23 37.23 13.72 25.24
C LYS A 23 37.70 12.28 25.51
N ILE A 24 37.09 11.28 24.86
CA ILE A 24 37.52 9.87 24.91
C ILE A 24 38.91 9.73 24.27
N LEU A 25 39.14 10.34 23.10
CA LEU A 25 40.43 10.33 22.41
C LEU A 25 41.53 10.99 23.27
N TRP A 26 41.22 12.11 23.92
CA TRP A 26 42.11 12.77 24.87
C TRP A 26 42.40 11.89 26.09
N GLY A 27 41.41 11.17 26.60
CA GLY A 27 41.59 10.16 27.64
C GLY A 27 42.53 9.05 27.20
N PHE A 28 42.46 8.62 25.94
CA PHE A 28 43.36 7.62 25.36
C PHE A 28 44.80 8.14 25.26
N ILE A 29 44.99 9.36 24.74
CA ILE A 29 46.31 10.01 24.63
C ILE A 29 46.91 10.24 26.02
N SER A 30 46.12 10.75 26.97
CA SER A 30 46.55 10.94 28.36
C SER A 30 46.94 9.62 29.03
N SER A 31 46.21 8.54 28.75
CA SER A 31 46.55 7.21 29.27
C SER A 31 47.88 6.71 28.70
N ILE A 32 48.13 6.88 27.39
CA ILE A 32 49.41 6.55 26.76
C ILE A 32 50.55 7.39 27.35
N VAL A 33 50.33 8.68 27.58
CA VAL A 33 51.32 9.57 28.22
C VAL A 33 51.63 9.11 29.66
N MET A 34 50.64 8.64 30.41
CA MET A 34 50.84 8.09 31.77
C MET A 34 51.65 6.79 31.78
N ILE A 35 51.54 5.95 30.74
CA ILE A 35 52.42 4.77 30.54
C ILE A 35 53.87 5.21 30.39
N LEU A 36 54.11 6.26 29.59
CA LEU A 36 55.45 6.82 29.39
C LEU A 36 56.02 7.47 30.66
N LEU A 37 55.17 7.87 31.61
CA LEU A 37 55.55 8.51 32.88
C LEU A 37 55.64 7.53 34.07
N GLY A 38 55.38 6.23 33.90
CA GLY A 38 55.56 5.21 34.95
C GLY A 38 54.48 5.16 36.03
N GLU A 39 53.38 5.90 35.88
CA GLU A 39 52.24 5.83 36.82
C GLU A 39 51.28 4.68 36.45
N HIS A 40 51.63 3.46 36.85
CA HIS A 40 50.87 2.27 36.48
C HIS A 40 49.43 2.25 37.03
N ARG A 41 49.18 2.76 38.24
CA ARG A 41 47.87 2.64 38.91
C ARG A 41 46.80 3.58 38.32
N THR A 42 47.16 4.82 37.98
CA THR A 42 46.26 5.79 37.33
C THR A 42 45.98 5.42 35.87
N PHE A 43 46.95 4.79 35.20
CA PHE A 43 46.79 4.23 33.87
C PHE A 43 45.69 3.15 33.80
N PHE A 44 45.75 2.12 34.66
CA PHE A 44 44.76 1.04 34.64
C PHE A 44 43.33 1.55 34.91
N LEU A 45 43.20 2.55 35.80
CA LEU A 45 41.93 3.16 36.15
C LEU A 45 41.32 3.95 34.96
N ASN A 46 42.14 4.70 34.21
CA ASN A 46 41.71 5.41 33.01
C ASN A 46 41.40 4.45 31.84
N LEU A 47 42.16 3.35 31.72
CA LEU A 47 41.92 2.32 30.71
C LEU A 47 40.58 1.61 30.94
N LYS A 48 40.25 1.23 32.18
CA LYS A 48 38.94 0.65 32.54
C LYS A 48 37.79 1.58 32.16
N LEU A 49 37.91 2.88 32.50
CA LEU A 49 36.90 3.89 32.15
C LEU A 49 36.73 4.04 30.64
N LEU A 50 37.82 3.98 29.88
CA LEU A 50 37.78 4.05 28.41
C LEU A 50 37.10 2.82 27.82
N ILE A 51 37.41 1.62 28.31
CA ILE A 51 36.76 0.37 27.88
C ILE A 51 35.26 0.42 28.20
N VAL A 52 34.88 0.84 29.42
CA VAL A 52 33.48 1.02 29.83
C VAL A 52 32.77 2.01 28.91
N SER A 53 33.39 3.14 28.60
CA SER A 53 32.83 4.16 27.71
C SER A 53 32.63 3.62 26.30
N PHE A 54 33.63 2.90 25.77
CA PHE A 54 33.59 2.30 24.44
C PHE A 54 32.52 1.20 24.32
N LEU A 55 32.46 0.29 25.30
CA LEU A 55 31.44 -0.77 25.34
C LEU A 55 30.04 -0.18 25.52
N SER A 56 29.88 0.88 26.31
CA SER A 56 28.60 1.58 26.47
C SER A 56 28.15 2.24 25.16
N ILE A 57 29.08 2.80 24.40
CA ILE A 57 28.80 3.34 23.06
C ILE A 57 28.35 2.21 22.12
N ILE A 58 29.08 1.09 22.07
CA ILE A 58 28.68 -0.08 21.27
C ILE A 58 27.29 -0.55 21.67
N LEU A 59 27.02 -0.70 22.97
CA LEU A 59 25.72 -1.11 23.48
C LEU A 59 24.62 -0.15 23.02
N PHE A 60 24.86 1.16 23.14
CA PHE A 60 23.95 2.20 22.68
C PHE A 60 23.67 2.10 21.17
N PHE A 61 24.69 1.88 20.34
CA PHE A 61 24.53 1.71 18.89
C PHE A 61 23.70 0.46 18.56
N LEU A 62 23.96 -0.66 19.25
CA LEU A 62 23.27 -1.93 19.01
C LEU A 62 21.77 -1.87 19.39
N THR A 63 21.40 -1.10 20.42
CA THR A 63 20.01 -1.00 20.89
C THR A 63 19.23 0.15 20.27
N SER A 64 19.90 1.24 19.84
CA SER A 64 19.21 2.49 19.46
C SER A 64 19.00 2.66 17.95
N PHE A 65 19.80 2.00 17.10
CA PHE A 65 19.69 2.15 15.65
C PHE A 65 18.69 1.16 15.04
N SER A 66 17.64 1.69 14.41
CA SER A 66 16.72 0.89 13.59
C SER A 66 17.32 0.62 12.21
N ALA A 67 17.53 -0.64 11.87
CA ALA A 67 18.01 -1.07 10.56
C ALA A 67 16.85 -1.37 9.60
N LEU A 68 17.11 -1.24 8.30
CA LEU A 68 16.17 -1.62 7.25
C LEU A 68 15.96 -3.13 7.30
N ASN A 69 14.75 -3.60 7.55
CA ASN A 69 14.42 -5.02 7.66
C ASN A 69 13.20 -5.37 6.80
N TYR A 70 13.08 -6.66 6.49
CA TYR A 70 11.88 -7.20 5.88
C TYR A 70 10.75 -7.27 6.91
N PHE A 71 9.55 -6.92 6.45
CA PHE A 71 8.32 -7.15 7.19
C PHE A 71 7.36 -7.94 6.31
N GLU A 72 6.46 -8.65 6.97
CA GLU A 72 5.32 -9.31 6.37
C GLU A 72 4.08 -8.97 7.17
N GLY A 73 2.93 -8.93 6.52
CA GLY A 73 1.68 -8.61 7.19
C GLY A 73 0.48 -9.14 6.47
N GLU A 74 -0.63 -9.04 7.17
CA GLU A 74 -1.96 -9.40 6.71
C GLU A 74 -2.91 -8.31 7.19
N VAL A 75 -3.75 -7.80 6.29
CA VAL A 75 -4.85 -6.90 6.66
C VAL A 75 -6.13 -7.33 5.96
N ILE A 76 -7.25 -7.07 6.63
CA ILE A 76 -8.57 -6.98 6.01
C ILE A 76 -8.91 -5.49 5.95
N THR A 77 -9.23 -5.02 4.75
CA THR A 77 -9.50 -3.61 4.45
C THR A 77 -10.73 -3.46 3.57
N ASN A 78 -11.44 -2.34 3.69
CA ASN A 78 -12.55 -2.02 2.77
C ASN A 78 -12.06 -1.55 1.40
N GLN A 79 -10.86 -0.99 1.37
CA GLN A 79 -10.28 -0.36 0.19
C GLN A 79 -8.77 -0.50 0.20
N LEU A 80 -8.20 -0.68 -0.99
CA LEU A 80 -6.77 -0.69 -1.23
C LEU A 80 -6.42 0.31 -2.35
N THR A 81 -5.32 1.03 -2.17
CA THR A 81 -4.75 1.92 -3.19
C THR A 81 -3.28 1.55 -3.40
N PHE A 82 -2.81 1.46 -4.64
CA PHE A 82 -1.42 1.11 -4.95
C PHE A 82 -1.07 1.47 -6.40
N VAL A 83 0.24 1.48 -6.72
CA VAL A 83 0.75 1.58 -8.09
C VAL A 83 1.34 0.25 -8.50
N LEU A 84 1.02 -0.23 -9.71
CA LEU A 84 1.65 -1.43 -10.25
C LEU A 84 3.08 -1.16 -10.73
N ASP A 85 4.02 -2.01 -10.33
CA ASP A 85 5.40 -1.95 -10.83
C ASP A 85 5.62 -2.84 -12.07
N GLU A 86 4.60 -3.58 -12.52
CA GLU A 86 4.69 -4.46 -13.67
C GLU A 86 3.39 -4.47 -14.47
N LYS A 87 3.48 -4.79 -15.77
CA LYS A 87 2.29 -5.11 -16.58
C LYS A 87 1.70 -6.41 -16.04
N LYS A 88 0.39 -6.46 -15.80
CA LYS A 88 -0.23 -7.62 -15.17
C LYS A 88 -1.70 -7.80 -15.55
N ASN A 89 -2.09 -9.04 -15.82
CA ASN A 89 -3.50 -9.43 -15.78
C ASN A 89 -3.98 -9.38 -14.32
N PHE A 90 -4.86 -8.44 -14.05
CA PHE A 90 -5.37 -8.06 -12.74
C PHE A 90 -6.79 -8.58 -12.55
N LEU A 91 -7.15 -8.89 -11.30
CA LEU A 91 -8.43 -9.54 -10.95
C LEU A 91 -8.67 -10.84 -11.71
N LYS A 92 -7.60 -11.61 -11.95
CA LYS A 92 -7.69 -12.84 -12.73
C LYS A 92 -8.79 -13.77 -12.22
N GLY A 93 -8.95 -13.92 -10.91
CA GLY A 93 -9.98 -14.83 -10.35
C GLY A 93 -11.44 -14.39 -10.54
N LEU A 94 -11.70 -13.35 -11.33
CA LEU A 94 -13.05 -13.03 -11.81
C LEU A 94 -13.42 -13.80 -13.09
N ASP A 95 -12.47 -14.42 -13.78
CA ASP A 95 -12.69 -15.19 -15.01
C ASP A 95 -13.70 -16.35 -14.83
N ASP A 96 -13.70 -16.95 -13.64
CA ASP A 96 -14.61 -18.03 -13.29
C ASP A 96 -15.98 -17.55 -12.78
N LEU A 97 -16.17 -16.25 -12.51
CA LEU A 97 -17.37 -15.72 -11.86
C LEU A 97 -18.36 -15.10 -12.84
N ASN A 98 -19.65 -15.34 -12.59
CA ASN A 98 -20.71 -14.67 -13.34
C ASN A 98 -21.08 -13.32 -12.71
N LEU A 99 -21.11 -12.29 -13.54
CA LEU A 99 -21.53 -10.95 -13.16
C LEU A 99 -23.02 -10.74 -13.45
N ARG A 100 -23.67 -9.99 -12.55
CA ARG A 100 -25.02 -9.49 -12.76
C ARG A 100 -25.04 -8.25 -13.64
N LYS A 101 -24.03 -7.40 -13.45
CA LYS A 101 -23.91 -6.09 -14.11
C LYS A 101 -22.43 -5.70 -14.17
N ILE A 102 -22.07 -5.03 -15.27
CA ILE A 102 -20.81 -4.31 -15.41
C ILE A 102 -21.06 -2.86 -15.82
N SER A 103 -20.38 -1.92 -15.16
CA SER A 103 -20.39 -0.50 -15.54
C SER A 103 -18.98 -0.02 -15.86
N PHE A 104 -18.85 0.85 -16.86
CA PHE A 104 -17.64 1.59 -17.18
C PHE A 104 -17.93 3.08 -17.24
N TRP A 105 -17.13 3.90 -16.56
CA TRP A 105 -17.18 5.36 -16.67
C TRP A 105 -15.84 5.90 -17.16
N GLY A 106 -15.87 6.79 -18.14
CA GLY A 106 -14.67 7.43 -18.69
C GLY A 106 -14.16 6.86 -20.01
N LEU A 107 -14.90 5.95 -20.66
CA LEU A 107 -14.59 5.51 -22.02
C LEU A 107 -15.10 6.57 -23.03
N PRO A 108 -14.23 7.37 -23.68
CA PRO A 108 -14.71 8.45 -24.55
C PRO A 108 -15.26 7.95 -25.88
N GLU A 109 -14.82 6.78 -26.36
CA GLU A 109 -15.29 6.18 -27.60
C GLU A 109 -15.60 4.71 -27.32
N LEU A 110 -16.66 4.19 -27.94
CA LEU A 110 -16.94 2.76 -27.91
C LEU A 110 -17.68 2.32 -29.16
N GLU A 111 -17.52 1.04 -29.49
CA GLU A 111 -18.20 0.40 -30.60
C GLU A 111 -18.92 -0.85 -30.10
N LEU A 112 -20.25 -0.89 -30.23
CA LEU A 112 -21.05 -2.07 -29.91
C LEU A 112 -21.42 -2.76 -31.21
N SER A 113 -20.99 -4.01 -31.35
CA SER A 113 -21.41 -4.88 -32.46
C SER A 113 -22.51 -5.83 -31.99
N GLY A 114 -23.62 -5.90 -32.71
CA GLY A 114 -24.78 -6.71 -32.33
C GLY A 114 -25.51 -7.30 -33.53
N GLU A 115 -26.22 -8.40 -33.28
CA GLU A 115 -27.23 -8.90 -34.20
C GLU A 115 -28.47 -8.01 -34.21
N LYS A 116 -28.84 -7.50 -33.04
CA LYS A 116 -30.03 -6.68 -32.85
C LYS A 116 -29.79 -5.67 -31.75
N PHE A 117 -30.21 -4.43 -32.02
CA PHE A 117 -30.43 -3.41 -31.00
C PHE A 117 -31.92 -3.12 -30.98
N ASN A 118 -32.55 -3.09 -29.82
CA ASN A 118 -33.97 -2.82 -29.69
C ASN A 118 -34.17 -1.56 -28.89
N TYR A 119 -34.58 -0.49 -29.56
CA TYR A 119 -34.84 0.81 -28.93
C TYR A 119 -36.23 1.33 -29.33
N LYS A 120 -37.11 1.47 -28.34
CA LYS A 120 -38.53 1.83 -28.55
C LYS A 120 -38.72 3.14 -29.31
N ASN A 121 -37.83 4.10 -29.11
CA ASN A 121 -37.97 5.43 -29.69
C ASN A 121 -37.36 5.55 -31.09
N PHE A 122 -36.67 4.52 -31.61
CA PHE A 122 -36.02 4.61 -32.92
C PHE A 122 -35.84 3.24 -33.59
N THR A 123 -36.76 2.89 -34.47
CA THR A 123 -36.80 1.59 -35.16
C THR A 123 -35.67 1.38 -36.15
N GLU A 124 -35.04 2.43 -36.69
CA GLU A 124 -33.91 2.31 -37.61
C GLU A 124 -32.65 1.78 -36.91
N LEU A 125 -32.54 1.98 -35.59
CA LEU A 125 -31.49 1.40 -34.77
C LEU A 125 -31.57 -0.14 -34.79
N ASN A 126 -32.79 -0.68 -34.93
CA ASN A 126 -33.04 -2.12 -34.98
C ASN A 126 -32.52 -2.80 -36.25
N GLN A 127 -32.18 -2.01 -37.28
CA GLN A 127 -31.59 -2.51 -38.52
C GLN A 127 -30.06 -2.39 -38.54
N THR A 128 -29.48 -1.75 -37.53
CA THR A 128 -28.06 -1.47 -37.45
C THR A 128 -27.32 -2.64 -36.81
N LYS A 129 -26.17 -3.03 -37.36
CA LYS A 129 -25.33 -4.11 -36.79
C LYS A 129 -24.20 -3.61 -35.88
N VAL A 130 -23.86 -2.32 -35.98
CA VAL A 130 -22.77 -1.70 -35.24
C VAL A 130 -23.18 -0.29 -34.83
N ILE A 131 -23.10 0.03 -33.54
CA ILE A 131 -23.29 1.37 -33.00
C ILE A 131 -21.92 1.92 -32.62
N LYS A 132 -21.57 3.11 -33.14
CA LYS A 132 -20.33 3.81 -32.79
C LYS A 132 -20.70 5.01 -31.96
N LEU A 133 -20.14 5.12 -30.78
CA LEU A 133 -20.41 6.19 -29.85
C LEU A 133 -19.13 6.99 -29.60
N LYS A 134 -19.29 8.29 -29.44
CA LYS A 134 -18.27 9.17 -28.89
C LYS A 134 -18.84 9.98 -27.75
N LYS A 135 -17.98 10.47 -26.88
CA LYS A 135 -18.34 11.43 -25.84
C LYS A 135 -19.04 12.63 -26.48
N ASN A 136 -20.18 13.01 -25.91
CA ASN A 136 -20.88 14.20 -26.33
C ASN A 136 -20.13 15.46 -25.82
N GLU A 137 -19.44 16.16 -26.72
CA GLU A 137 -18.66 17.37 -26.38
C GLU A 137 -19.52 18.53 -25.87
N GLY A 138 -20.81 18.56 -26.24
CA GLY A 138 -21.75 19.57 -25.77
C GLY A 138 -22.16 19.43 -24.30
N GLN A 139 -21.70 18.38 -23.60
CA GLN A 139 -22.10 18.08 -22.23
C GLN A 139 -20.89 17.80 -21.34
N ASN A 140 -20.86 18.44 -20.18
CA ASN A 140 -19.85 18.18 -19.15
C ASN A 140 -20.24 16.96 -18.29
N ILE A 141 -20.52 15.83 -18.94
CA ILE A 141 -20.90 14.57 -18.30
C ILE A 141 -19.85 13.52 -18.67
N THR A 142 -19.41 12.75 -17.67
CA THR A 142 -18.54 11.59 -17.92
C THR A 142 -19.35 10.49 -18.59
N PRO A 143 -18.93 9.99 -19.77
CA PRO A 143 -19.63 8.92 -20.45
C PRO A 143 -19.66 7.66 -19.60
N GLN A 144 -20.83 7.01 -19.58
CA GLN A 144 -21.10 5.82 -18.82
C GLN A 144 -21.76 4.75 -19.70
N LEU A 145 -21.17 3.57 -19.69
CA LEU A 145 -21.73 2.33 -20.23
C LEU A 145 -22.12 1.43 -19.06
N GLU A 146 -23.35 0.96 -19.02
CA GLU A 146 -23.80 -0.10 -18.12
C GLU A 146 -24.39 -1.23 -18.95
N ILE A 147 -23.95 -2.46 -18.68
CA ILE A 147 -24.45 -3.69 -19.30
C ILE A 147 -24.96 -4.59 -18.20
N LYS A 148 -26.22 -5.01 -18.32
CA LYS A 148 -26.90 -5.90 -17.38
C LYS A 148 -27.66 -6.97 -18.15
N SER A 149 -27.75 -8.18 -17.61
CA SER A 149 -28.62 -9.18 -18.22
C SER A 149 -30.08 -8.76 -18.16
N SER A 150 -30.80 -8.89 -19.28
CA SER A 150 -32.23 -8.60 -19.36
C SER A 150 -33.07 -9.65 -18.63
N ASN A 151 -32.55 -10.87 -18.44
CA ASN A 151 -33.27 -11.96 -17.78
C ASN A 151 -32.64 -12.30 -16.41
N LYS A 152 -33.43 -12.16 -15.33
CA LYS A 152 -32.95 -12.43 -13.96
C LYS A 152 -32.90 -13.91 -13.60
N GLU A 153 -33.59 -14.77 -14.35
CA GLU A 153 -33.81 -16.18 -14.00
C GLU A 153 -32.89 -17.16 -14.77
N GLN A 154 -32.14 -16.68 -15.77
CA GLN A 154 -31.22 -17.51 -16.55
C GLN A 154 -29.78 -17.25 -16.13
N GLU A 155 -28.92 -18.27 -16.23
CA GLU A 155 -27.48 -18.14 -15.99
C GLU A 155 -26.92 -17.00 -16.86
N ASN A 156 -26.49 -15.94 -16.20
CA ASN A 156 -25.91 -14.77 -16.86
C ASN A 156 -24.49 -15.09 -17.29
N TYR A 157 -24.27 -15.17 -18.60
CA TYR A 157 -22.93 -15.26 -19.17
C TYR A 157 -22.39 -13.84 -19.41
N LEU A 158 -22.10 -13.15 -18.31
CA LEU A 158 -21.35 -11.89 -18.33
C LEU A 158 -20.12 -12.11 -17.46
N LYS A 159 -18.94 -12.16 -18.07
CA LYS A 159 -17.69 -12.47 -17.38
C LYS A 159 -16.59 -11.51 -17.78
N VAL A 160 -15.67 -11.25 -16.86
CA VAL A 160 -14.45 -10.51 -17.17
C VAL A 160 -13.36 -11.53 -17.50
N LEU A 161 -12.95 -11.59 -18.77
CA LEU A 161 -11.87 -12.48 -19.20
C LEU A 161 -10.49 -11.88 -18.92
N LEU A 162 -10.37 -10.57 -19.12
CA LEU A 162 -9.10 -9.87 -19.01
C LEU A 162 -9.29 -8.46 -18.45
N ILE A 163 -8.47 -8.10 -17.47
CA ILE A 163 -8.14 -6.71 -17.15
C ILE A 163 -6.61 -6.64 -17.07
N GLU A 164 -5.95 -6.39 -18.19
CA GLU A 164 -4.50 -6.29 -18.24
C GLU A 164 -4.06 -4.85 -18.01
N LEU A 165 -3.54 -4.56 -16.82
CA LEU A 165 -3.08 -3.22 -16.46
C LEU A 165 -1.66 -2.97 -16.98
N SER A 166 -1.44 -1.77 -17.51
CA SER A 166 -0.12 -1.26 -17.88
C SER A 166 0.78 -1.08 -16.63
N LYS A 167 2.10 -1.13 -16.84
CA LYS A 167 3.07 -0.80 -15.79
C LYS A 167 2.91 0.66 -15.34
N SER A 168 3.11 0.91 -14.04
CA SER A 168 3.07 2.23 -13.40
C SER A 168 1.70 2.90 -13.41
N ILE A 169 0.62 2.11 -13.52
CA ILE A 169 -0.74 2.60 -13.35
C ILE A 169 -1.14 2.56 -11.89
N ALA A 170 -1.81 3.63 -11.44
CA ALA A 170 -2.38 3.73 -10.11
C ALA A 170 -3.75 3.04 -10.07
N VAL A 171 -3.87 2.05 -9.21
CA VAL A 171 -5.16 1.56 -8.72
C VAL A 171 -5.54 2.43 -7.54
N ASN A 172 -6.27 3.50 -7.82
CA ASN A 172 -6.66 4.51 -6.83
C ASN A 172 -7.72 4.00 -5.87
N CYS A 173 -8.57 3.10 -6.35
CA CYS A 173 -9.58 2.44 -5.55
C CYS A 173 -9.70 0.99 -6.01
N LEU A 174 -9.37 0.04 -5.16
CA LEU A 174 -9.94 -1.30 -5.20
C LEU A 174 -10.79 -1.44 -3.95
N LYS A 175 -12.11 -1.43 -4.10
CA LYS A 175 -13.07 -1.45 -2.99
C LYS A 175 -14.08 -2.56 -3.20
N TYR A 176 -14.52 -3.16 -2.09
CA TYR A 176 -15.59 -4.15 -2.09
C TYR A 176 -16.73 -3.68 -1.19
N ASP A 177 -17.88 -3.40 -1.81
CA ASP A 177 -19.13 -3.14 -1.10
C ASP A 177 -19.93 -4.44 -0.99
N LYS A 178 -19.76 -5.09 0.17
CA LYS A 178 -20.47 -6.33 0.50
C LYS A 178 -21.99 -6.20 0.41
N SER A 179 -22.56 -5.05 0.79
CA SER A 179 -24.02 -4.89 0.85
C SER A 179 -24.67 -4.95 -0.53
N ARG A 180 -23.92 -4.52 -1.55
CA ARG A 180 -24.32 -4.55 -2.96
C ARG A 180 -23.64 -5.67 -3.75
N ASN A 181 -22.80 -6.48 -3.10
CA ASN A 181 -21.92 -7.47 -3.73
C ASN A 181 -21.12 -6.88 -4.92
N LEU A 182 -20.55 -5.69 -4.71
CA LEU A 182 -20.02 -4.84 -5.76
C LEU A 182 -18.51 -4.63 -5.57
N ILE A 183 -17.73 -4.86 -6.63
CA ILE A 183 -16.34 -4.46 -6.71
C ILE A 183 -16.27 -3.12 -7.46
N GLU A 184 -15.59 -2.14 -6.87
CA GLU A 184 -15.32 -0.83 -7.47
C GLU A 184 -13.82 -0.73 -7.76
N LEU A 185 -13.47 -0.44 -9.02
CA LEU A 185 -12.10 -0.27 -9.48
C LEU A 185 -11.90 1.11 -10.12
N TYR A 186 -10.96 1.91 -9.61
CA TYR A 186 -10.56 3.18 -10.21
C TYR A 186 -9.10 3.12 -10.68
N LEU A 187 -8.91 3.26 -11.99
CA LEU A 187 -7.63 3.29 -12.67
C LEU A 187 -7.27 4.71 -13.12
N ASP A 188 -6.05 5.15 -12.83
CA ASP A 188 -5.53 6.46 -13.22
C ASP A 188 -4.00 6.42 -13.44
N PHE A 189 -3.45 7.48 -14.02
CA PHE A 189 -2.01 7.67 -14.18
C PHE A 189 -1.32 7.99 -12.85
N ASP A 190 -1.98 8.75 -11.98
CA ASP A 190 -1.43 9.26 -10.74
C ASP A 190 -2.21 8.78 -9.52
N ILE A 191 -1.52 8.69 -8.37
CA ILE A 191 -2.21 8.39 -7.12
C ILE A 191 -3.10 9.56 -6.69
N ALA A 192 -4.40 9.28 -6.60
CA ALA A 192 -5.39 10.18 -6.04
C ALA A 192 -5.34 10.21 -4.50
N LYS A 193 -5.86 11.30 -3.93
CA LYS A 193 -6.03 11.45 -2.48
C LYS A 193 -7.25 10.72 -1.94
N SER A 194 -8.26 10.54 -2.78
CA SER A 194 -9.57 9.95 -2.46
C SER A 194 -10.04 9.04 -3.59
N CYS A 195 -10.97 8.13 -3.30
CA CYS A 195 -11.67 7.30 -4.30
C CYS A 195 -12.74 8.08 -5.10
N SER A 196 -12.57 9.38 -5.27
CA SER A 196 -13.48 10.19 -6.07
C SER A 196 -13.02 10.14 -7.53
N PHE A 197 -13.78 9.47 -8.37
CA PHE A 197 -13.49 9.40 -9.79
C PHE A 197 -13.63 10.78 -10.45
N GLN A 198 -12.56 11.21 -11.12
CA GLN A 198 -12.56 12.35 -12.01
C GLN A 198 -11.86 11.93 -13.29
N THR A 199 -12.45 12.28 -14.43
CA THR A 199 -11.88 11.96 -15.72
C THR A 199 -11.17 13.18 -16.29
N ASN A 200 -9.96 12.99 -16.80
CA ASN A 200 -9.23 13.98 -17.60
C ASN A 200 -8.95 13.36 -18.97
N TYR A 201 -9.48 13.96 -20.02
CA TYR A 201 -9.31 13.48 -21.40
C TYR A 201 -8.12 14.13 -22.12
N ASN A 202 -7.43 15.09 -21.48
CA ASN A 202 -6.31 15.79 -22.10
C ASN A 202 -5.06 14.91 -22.18
N ASP A 203 -4.92 13.97 -21.25
CA ASP A 203 -3.82 13.00 -21.22
C ASP A 203 -4.32 11.67 -21.77
N SER A 204 -3.67 11.19 -22.84
CA SER A 204 -3.96 9.89 -23.44
C SER A 204 -2.71 9.00 -23.41
N LYS A 205 -2.80 7.95 -22.62
CA LYS A 205 -1.78 6.90 -22.55
C LYS A 205 -2.47 5.60 -22.16
N LYS A 206 -2.08 4.50 -22.80
CA LYS A 206 -2.64 3.18 -22.53
C LYS A 206 -2.50 2.78 -21.06
N ILE A 207 -3.62 2.62 -20.37
CA ILE A 207 -3.68 2.20 -18.96
C ILE A 207 -4.09 0.74 -18.78
N ALA A 208 -4.95 0.22 -19.66
CA ALA A 208 -5.44 -1.15 -19.56
C ALA A 208 -5.94 -1.69 -20.90
N ASP A 209 -5.90 -3.01 -21.04
CA ASP A 209 -6.71 -3.77 -21.99
C ASP A 209 -7.78 -4.53 -21.21
N ILE A 210 -9.04 -4.42 -21.64
CA ILE A 210 -10.18 -5.09 -20.98
C ILE A 210 -10.91 -5.95 -21.98
N GLU A 211 -11.19 -7.20 -21.62
CA GLU A 211 -11.95 -8.16 -22.41
C GLU A 211 -13.09 -8.72 -21.55
N ILE A 212 -14.31 -8.61 -22.05
CA ILE A 212 -15.52 -9.11 -21.40
C ILE A 212 -16.13 -10.19 -22.28
N GLU A 213 -16.43 -11.34 -21.70
CA GLU A 213 -17.25 -12.35 -22.37
C GLU A 213 -18.73 -12.02 -22.23
N LEU A 214 -19.42 -12.07 -23.34
CA LEU A 214 -20.85 -11.89 -23.52
C LEU A 214 -21.45 -13.21 -24.00
N GLY A 215 -22.50 -13.66 -23.33
CA GLY A 215 -23.32 -14.78 -23.79
C GLY A 215 -24.08 -14.48 -25.09
N ASN A 216 -24.92 -15.44 -25.47
CA ASN A 216 -25.82 -15.31 -26.62
C ASN A 216 -27.15 -14.61 -26.27
N GLN A 217 -27.32 -14.17 -25.02
CA GLN A 217 -28.59 -13.61 -24.54
C GLN A 217 -28.65 -12.09 -24.76
N PRO A 218 -29.86 -11.50 -24.83
CA PRO A 218 -30.02 -10.06 -24.81
C PRO A 218 -29.59 -9.44 -23.47
N PHE A 219 -28.99 -8.25 -23.55
CA PHE A 219 -28.58 -7.43 -22.43
C PHE A 219 -29.31 -6.09 -22.43
N ASP A 220 -29.69 -5.62 -21.24
CA ASP A 220 -30.13 -4.26 -21.00
C ASP A 220 -28.88 -3.38 -20.94
N VAL A 221 -28.76 -2.46 -21.90
CA VAL A 221 -27.65 -1.53 -22.01
C VAL A 221 -28.13 -0.12 -21.71
N THR A 222 -27.47 0.55 -20.77
CA THR A 222 -27.65 1.97 -20.52
C THR A 222 -26.41 2.74 -20.98
N LEU A 223 -26.63 3.73 -21.85
CA LEU A 223 -25.60 4.63 -22.36
C LEU A 223 -25.92 6.03 -21.87
N GLN A 224 -24.95 6.71 -21.26
CA GLN A 224 -25.10 8.10 -20.80
C GLN A 224 -23.89 8.94 -21.22
N GLY A 225 -24.10 10.19 -21.62
CA GLY A 225 -23.03 11.09 -22.04
C GLY A 225 -22.40 10.77 -23.41
N TYR A 226 -23.01 9.88 -24.18
CA TYR A 226 -22.58 9.50 -25.52
C TYR A 226 -23.43 10.14 -26.63
N GLU A 227 -22.81 10.36 -27.79
CA GLU A 227 -23.44 10.71 -29.05
C GLU A 227 -23.22 9.57 -30.07
N ILE A 228 -24.31 9.11 -30.69
CA ILE A 228 -24.29 8.12 -31.76
C ILE A 228 -23.76 8.78 -33.05
N GLN A 229 -22.69 8.21 -33.62
CA GLN A 229 -22.00 8.80 -34.77
C GLN A 229 -22.72 8.59 -36.12
N GLN A 230 -23.69 7.68 -36.17
CA GLN A 230 -24.47 7.43 -37.37
C GLN A 230 -25.31 8.68 -37.75
N PRO A 231 -25.24 9.20 -39.00
CA PRO A 231 -25.82 10.49 -39.37
C PRO A 231 -27.32 10.65 -39.12
N LYS A 232 -28.11 9.57 -39.21
CA LYS A 232 -29.57 9.57 -38.96
C LYS A 232 -29.94 9.57 -37.48
N LEU A 233 -28.95 9.34 -36.60
CA LEU A 233 -29.11 9.06 -35.18
C LEU A 233 -28.47 10.14 -34.28
N ARG A 234 -27.86 11.15 -34.91
CA ARG A 234 -27.28 12.33 -34.25
C ARG A 234 -28.42 13.12 -33.61
N ASN A 235 -28.40 13.32 -32.27
CA ASN A 235 -29.38 14.03 -31.42
C ASN A 235 -30.24 13.19 -30.45
N GLN A 236 -29.82 11.98 -30.07
CA GLN A 236 -30.52 11.26 -29.00
C GLN A 236 -30.25 11.84 -27.60
N THR A 237 -31.18 11.59 -26.68
CA THR A 237 -31.21 12.07 -25.30
C THR A 237 -29.95 11.72 -24.50
N ASN A 238 -29.66 12.50 -23.46
CA ASN A 238 -28.46 12.37 -22.60
C ASN A 238 -28.25 10.97 -22.00
N SER A 239 -29.34 10.21 -21.87
CA SER A 239 -29.34 8.81 -21.50
C SER A 239 -30.20 8.02 -22.49
N MET A 240 -29.71 6.86 -22.89
CA MET A 240 -30.36 5.92 -23.77
C MET A 240 -30.36 4.55 -23.10
N LYS A 241 -31.54 3.90 -23.07
CA LYS A 241 -31.69 2.52 -22.60
C LYS A 241 -32.18 1.67 -23.75
N LEU A 242 -31.43 0.64 -24.10
CA LEU A 242 -31.72 -0.25 -25.20
C LEU A 242 -31.47 -1.70 -24.79
N GLU A 243 -32.13 -2.62 -25.48
CA GLU A 243 -31.81 -4.05 -25.38
C GLU A 243 -30.86 -4.40 -26.52
N TRP A 244 -29.77 -5.09 -26.22
CA TRP A 244 -28.70 -5.43 -27.16
C TRP A 244 -28.48 -6.93 -27.19
N THR A 245 -28.54 -7.53 -28.37
CA THR A 245 -28.13 -8.90 -28.61
C THR A 245 -26.76 -8.88 -29.31
N PRO A 246 -25.69 -9.41 -28.68
CA PRO A 246 -24.36 -9.48 -29.28
C PRO A 246 -24.34 -10.26 -30.60
N LYS A 247 -23.31 -10.05 -31.41
CA LYS A 247 -23.19 -10.69 -32.72
C LYS A 247 -22.79 -12.17 -32.57
N SER A 248 -23.51 -13.12 -33.17
CA SER A 248 -23.10 -14.54 -33.15
C SER A 248 -21.71 -14.72 -33.75
N GLY A 249 -20.85 -15.40 -33.00
CA GLY A 249 -19.44 -15.64 -33.32
C GLY A 249 -18.46 -14.60 -32.77
N ASN A 250 -18.91 -13.40 -32.39
CA ASN A 250 -18.10 -12.46 -31.61
C ASN A 250 -18.74 -12.22 -30.25
N LYS A 251 -18.28 -13.00 -29.27
CA LYS A 251 -18.79 -13.03 -27.91
C LYS A 251 -17.95 -12.20 -26.95
N THR A 252 -17.00 -11.42 -27.44
CA THR A 252 -16.16 -10.59 -26.58
C THR A 252 -16.38 -9.12 -26.89
N LEU A 253 -16.26 -8.32 -25.83
CA LEU A 253 -16.21 -6.87 -25.91
C LEU A 253 -14.84 -6.42 -25.41
N ASP A 254 -14.06 -5.85 -26.31
CA ASP A 254 -12.66 -5.52 -26.08
C ASP A 254 -12.50 -4.01 -26.02
N PHE A 255 -11.76 -3.53 -25.03
CA PHE A 255 -11.46 -2.12 -24.85
C PHE A 255 -9.96 -1.91 -24.66
N GLU A 256 -9.39 -1.05 -25.51
CA GLU A 256 -8.12 -0.39 -25.18
C GLU A 256 -8.44 0.89 -24.41
N VAL A 257 -8.00 0.94 -23.15
CA VAL A 257 -8.30 2.03 -22.24
C VAL A 257 -7.11 2.97 -22.21
N ILE A 258 -7.30 4.22 -22.66
CA ILE A 258 -6.25 5.24 -22.76
C ILE A 258 -6.47 6.48 -21.87
N HIS A 259 -7.54 6.48 -21.07
CA HIS A 259 -7.91 7.55 -20.14
C HIS A 259 -8.32 6.95 -18.79
N PRO A 260 -8.36 7.73 -17.69
CA PRO A 260 -8.80 7.26 -16.39
C PRO A 260 -10.18 6.58 -16.48
N LEU A 261 -10.30 5.43 -15.82
CA LEU A 261 -11.46 4.55 -15.94
C LEU A 261 -11.95 4.15 -14.56
N PHE A 262 -13.27 4.23 -14.36
CA PHE A 262 -13.95 3.61 -13.24
C PHE A 262 -14.75 2.41 -13.71
N ILE A 263 -14.62 1.30 -12.99
CA ILE A 263 -15.30 0.03 -13.28
C ILE A 263 -16.11 -0.38 -12.06
N GLU A 264 -17.35 -0.77 -12.28
CA GLU A 264 -18.19 -1.43 -11.28
C GLU A 264 -18.52 -2.84 -11.74
N LEU A 265 -18.29 -3.83 -10.87
CA LEU A 265 -18.57 -5.25 -11.13
C LEU A 265 -19.53 -5.77 -10.05
N GLU A 266 -20.79 -5.96 -10.41
CA GLU A 266 -21.81 -6.51 -9.50
C GLU A 266 -21.80 -8.04 -9.64
N LEU A 267 -21.39 -8.74 -8.58
CA LEU A 267 -21.31 -10.19 -8.54
C LEU A 267 -22.69 -10.80 -8.27
N ASN A 268 -22.98 -11.99 -8.82
CA ASN A 268 -24.17 -12.75 -8.43
C ASN A 268 -24.09 -13.19 -6.96
N GLU A 269 -25.22 -13.18 -6.25
CA GLU A 269 -25.27 -13.51 -4.82
C GLU A 269 -24.77 -14.92 -4.50
N ASP A 270 -25.00 -15.88 -5.40
CA ASP A 270 -24.61 -17.28 -5.19
C ASP A 270 -23.08 -17.48 -5.24
N GLU A 271 -22.35 -16.58 -5.89
CA GLU A 271 -20.89 -16.65 -6.01
C GLU A 271 -20.16 -16.29 -4.69
N THR A 272 -20.83 -15.55 -3.80
CA THR A 272 -20.20 -14.95 -2.61
C THR A 272 -20.71 -15.48 -1.27
N LYS A 273 -21.71 -16.38 -1.29
CA LYS A 273 -22.41 -16.80 -0.06
C LYS A 273 -21.53 -17.51 0.96
N ASP A 274 -20.51 -18.27 0.55
CA ASP A 274 -19.74 -19.10 1.48
C ASP A 274 -18.22 -19.18 1.23
N ASN A 275 -17.70 -18.53 0.18
CA ASN A 275 -16.30 -18.69 -0.22
C ASN A 275 -15.54 -17.36 -0.26
N ASP A 276 -14.29 -17.40 0.20
CA ASP A 276 -13.32 -16.33 -0.07
C ASP A 276 -12.95 -16.38 -1.56
N ILE A 277 -13.21 -15.29 -2.30
CA ILE A 277 -12.90 -15.21 -3.73
C ILE A 277 -11.48 -14.69 -3.88
N LEU A 278 -10.58 -15.52 -4.41
CA LEU A 278 -9.21 -15.11 -4.71
C LEU A 278 -9.17 -14.27 -6.00
N LEU A 279 -9.06 -12.95 -5.87
CA LEU A 279 -8.95 -12.05 -7.01
C LEU A 279 -7.56 -12.11 -7.66
N GLN A 280 -6.50 -12.20 -6.84
CA GLN A 280 -5.13 -12.12 -7.34
C GLN A 280 -4.13 -12.80 -6.39
N ARG A 281 -3.24 -13.62 -6.94
CA ARG A 281 -2.22 -14.34 -6.15
C ARG A 281 -1.02 -13.50 -5.74
N ILE A 282 -0.48 -12.70 -6.66
CA ILE A 282 0.71 -11.89 -6.44
C ILE A 282 0.69 -10.64 -7.31
N LEU A 283 1.08 -9.51 -6.73
CA LEU A 283 1.35 -8.24 -7.41
C LEU A 283 2.62 -7.60 -6.88
N SER A 284 3.46 -7.11 -7.78
CA SER A 284 4.56 -6.19 -7.48
C SER A 284 4.00 -4.76 -7.47
N VAL A 285 4.15 -4.05 -6.36
CA VAL A 285 3.52 -2.74 -6.16
C VAL A 285 4.46 -1.72 -5.54
N THR A 286 4.13 -0.45 -5.72
CA THR A 286 4.69 0.67 -4.95
C THR A 286 3.57 1.54 -4.39
N ASP A 287 3.93 2.46 -3.48
CA ASP A 287 3.04 3.49 -2.94
C ASP A 287 1.68 2.96 -2.44
N THR A 288 1.69 1.79 -1.81
CA THR A 288 0.47 1.18 -1.26
C THR A 288 -0.06 2.00 -0.09
N ARG A 289 -1.34 2.35 -0.14
CA ARG A 289 -2.06 3.05 0.93
C ARG A 289 -3.25 2.21 1.39
N LEU A 290 -3.36 2.09 2.71
CA LEU A 290 -4.48 1.46 3.42
C LEU A 290 -5.39 2.51 4.08
N PHE A 291 -5.30 3.75 3.60
CA PHE A 291 -6.02 4.91 4.06
C PHE A 291 -6.27 5.84 2.87
N HIS A 292 -7.28 6.68 2.96
CA HIS A 292 -7.49 7.79 2.04
C HIS A 292 -7.54 9.12 2.80
N GLN A 293 -7.50 10.21 2.07
CA GLN A 293 -7.64 11.55 2.63
C GLN A 293 -9.03 12.09 2.30
N GLU A 294 -9.80 12.41 3.33
CA GLU A 294 -11.04 13.18 3.23
C GLU A 294 -10.78 14.60 3.72
N GLN A 295 -10.85 15.56 2.80
CA GLN A 295 -10.51 16.96 3.08
C GLN A 295 -9.09 17.11 3.68
N LYS A 296 -8.99 17.39 4.98
CA LYS A 296 -7.73 17.54 5.73
C LYS A 296 -7.40 16.31 6.58
N ASP A 297 -8.33 15.39 6.75
CA ASP A 297 -8.18 14.26 7.65
C ASP A 297 -7.84 12.99 6.87
N TYR A 298 -7.01 12.14 7.47
CA TYR A 298 -6.78 10.79 6.99
C TYR A 298 -7.84 9.88 7.57
N VAL A 299 -8.36 8.96 6.76
CA VAL A 299 -9.33 7.95 7.15
C VAL A 299 -8.75 6.58 6.79
N THR A 300 -8.65 5.69 7.76
CA THR A 300 -8.13 4.34 7.54
C THR A 300 -9.23 3.41 7.03
N ASN A 301 -8.83 2.49 6.14
CA ASN A 301 -9.73 1.48 5.59
C ASN A 301 -9.54 0.12 6.28
N ILE A 302 -8.61 0.03 7.23
CA ILE A 302 -8.24 -1.22 7.90
C ILE A 302 -9.34 -1.61 8.90
N ILE A 303 -9.89 -2.80 8.71
CA ILE A 303 -10.81 -3.45 9.64
C ILE A 303 -10.02 -4.16 10.73
N LYS A 304 -8.99 -4.91 10.35
CA LYS A 304 -8.04 -5.56 11.26
C LYS A 304 -6.82 -6.03 10.51
N GLY A 305 -5.76 -6.35 11.23
CA GLY A 305 -4.60 -7.01 10.64
C GLY A 305 -3.48 -7.26 11.63
N SER A 306 -2.34 -7.68 11.10
CA SER A 306 -1.09 -7.70 11.84
C SER A 306 0.10 -7.55 10.91
N VAL A 307 1.20 -7.01 11.44
CA VAL A 307 2.50 -6.96 10.77
C VAL A 307 3.55 -7.57 11.68
N ARG A 308 4.40 -8.41 11.11
CA ARG A 308 5.58 -8.96 11.74
C ARG A 308 6.83 -8.38 11.10
N MET A 309 7.78 -7.98 11.93
CA MET A 309 9.11 -7.57 11.50
C MET A 309 10.10 -8.05 12.55
N THR A 310 11.15 -8.76 12.13
CA THR A 310 12.06 -9.45 13.06
C THR A 310 11.27 -10.36 14.01
N ASP A 311 11.52 -10.30 15.32
CA ASP A 311 10.81 -11.09 16.34
C ASP A 311 9.63 -10.32 16.97
N GLN A 312 9.23 -9.20 16.36
CA GLN A 312 8.17 -8.33 16.85
C GLN A 312 6.92 -8.48 15.99
N LYS A 313 5.76 -8.56 16.64
CA LYS A 313 4.44 -8.57 15.98
C LYS A 313 3.63 -7.37 16.47
N LEU A 314 3.06 -6.64 15.52
CA LEU A 314 2.14 -5.53 15.75
C LEU A 314 0.76 -5.96 15.26
N ASN A 315 -0.21 -6.08 16.17
CA ASN A 315 -1.61 -6.24 15.79
C ASN A 315 -2.19 -4.87 15.44
N ILE A 316 -3.09 -4.84 14.45
CA ILE A 316 -3.76 -3.63 13.97
C ILE A 316 -5.24 -3.82 14.27
N GLU A 317 -5.75 -2.97 15.14
CA GLU A 317 -7.17 -2.94 15.51
C GLU A 317 -7.98 -2.13 14.48
N PRO A 318 -9.32 -2.27 14.48
CA PRO A 318 -10.17 -1.43 13.65
C PRO A 318 -9.86 0.05 13.83
N SER A 319 -9.95 0.81 12.75
CA SER A 319 -9.73 2.26 12.76
C SER A 319 -8.32 2.72 13.13
N GLN A 320 -7.33 1.82 13.14
CA GLN A 320 -5.91 2.19 13.24
C GLN A 320 -5.28 2.38 11.85
N PHE A 321 -4.37 3.35 11.74
CA PHE A 321 -3.50 3.52 10.58
C PHE A 321 -2.37 2.51 10.60
N LEU A 322 -1.83 2.21 9.42
CA LEU A 322 -0.58 1.47 9.27
C LEU A 322 0.38 2.29 8.41
N GLN A 323 1.58 2.57 8.93
CA GLN A 323 2.60 3.33 8.22
C GLN A 323 3.95 2.62 8.23
N PHE A 324 4.69 2.78 7.14
CA PHE A 324 6.02 2.20 6.96
C PHE A 324 7.03 3.34 6.80
N GLN A 325 8.09 3.35 7.61
CA GLN A 325 9.09 4.42 7.58
C GLN A 325 10.50 3.89 7.32
N GLY A 326 11.27 4.63 6.52
CA GLY A 326 12.70 4.41 6.31
C GLY A 326 13.07 3.24 5.39
N GLY A 327 12.15 2.79 4.54
CA GLY A 327 12.33 1.78 3.50
C GLY A 327 11.37 2.01 2.33
N LYS A 328 11.16 1.00 1.48
CA LYS A 328 10.24 1.08 0.33
C LYS A 328 8.77 0.92 0.70
N GLY A 329 8.46 0.51 1.93
CA GLY A 329 7.09 0.19 2.33
C GLY A 329 6.66 -1.16 1.80
N ILE A 330 5.39 -1.29 1.42
CA ILE A 330 4.86 -2.52 0.81
C ILE A 330 5.37 -2.61 -0.62
N GLU A 331 6.01 -3.73 -0.95
CA GLU A 331 6.60 -4.00 -2.26
C GLU A 331 5.83 -5.09 -3.01
N ARG A 332 5.14 -5.98 -2.27
CA ARG A 332 4.32 -7.03 -2.88
C ARG A 332 3.04 -7.26 -2.09
N LEU A 333 1.97 -7.50 -2.83
CA LEU A 333 0.69 -7.98 -2.33
C LEU A 333 0.52 -9.43 -2.75
N TYR A 334 -0.01 -10.26 -1.86
CA TYR A 334 -0.31 -11.66 -2.09
C TYR A 334 -1.74 -11.97 -1.67
N ASN A 335 -2.33 -12.96 -2.34
CA ASN A 335 -3.64 -13.52 -2.02
C ASN A 335 -4.71 -12.44 -1.76
N ILE A 336 -4.81 -11.46 -2.65
CA ILE A 336 -5.88 -10.47 -2.62
C ILE A 336 -7.18 -11.23 -2.81
N SER A 337 -8.02 -11.23 -1.80
CA SER A 337 -9.25 -12.01 -1.75
C SER A 337 -10.41 -11.22 -1.19
N LEU A 338 -11.60 -11.43 -1.74
CA LEU A 338 -12.85 -10.94 -1.16
C LEU A 338 -13.27 -11.90 -0.07
N THR A 339 -13.60 -11.35 1.10
CA THR A 339 -14.08 -12.12 2.25
C THR A 339 -15.39 -11.52 2.73
N SER A 340 -16.07 -12.22 3.63
CA SER A 340 -17.28 -11.71 4.29
C SER A 340 -17.06 -10.44 5.12
N GLN A 341 -15.81 -10.04 5.39
CA GLN A 341 -15.45 -8.84 6.16
C GLN A 341 -14.96 -7.69 5.28
N GLY A 342 -14.40 -7.98 4.09
CA GLY A 342 -13.75 -6.99 3.22
C GLY A 342 -12.70 -7.64 2.34
N ILE A 343 -11.77 -6.84 1.82
CA ILE A 343 -10.63 -7.32 1.03
C ILE A 343 -9.53 -7.78 1.97
N LYS A 344 -9.22 -9.07 1.95
CA LYS A 344 -8.08 -9.65 2.66
C LYS A 344 -6.85 -9.61 1.76
N VAL A 345 -5.74 -9.13 2.29
CA VAL A 345 -4.47 -9.07 1.56
C VAL A 345 -3.31 -9.40 2.48
N LEU A 346 -2.46 -10.31 2.02
CA LEU A 346 -1.14 -10.56 2.57
C LEU A 346 -0.15 -9.63 1.87
N PHE A 347 0.86 -9.14 2.57
CA PHE A 347 1.83 -8.23 1.97
C PHE A 347 3.20 -8.37 2.59
N ASN A 348 4.23 -8.00 1.84
CA ASN A 348 5.58 -7.85 2.37
C ASN A 348 6.33 -6.69 1.75
N GLY A 349 7.43 -6.33 2.38
CA GLY A 349 8.30 -5.26 1.90
C GLY A 349 9.39 -4.92 2.90
N THR A 350 9.92 -3.71 2.81
CA THR A 350 11.05 -3.27 3.62
C THR A 350 10.80 -1.94 4.32
N ALA A 351 11.12 -1.90 5.62
CA ALA A 351 11.00 -0.70 6.45
C ALA A 351 12.03 -0.71 7.59
N ARG A 352 12.35 0.46 8.14
CA ARG A 352 13.08 0.59 9.41
C ARG A 352 12.13 0.54 10.60
N LYS A 353 10.91 1.06 10.43
CA LYS A 353 9.86 1.07 11.44
C LYS A 353 8.50 0.86 10.80
N VAL A 354 7.63 0.12 11.49
CA VAL A 354 6.22 0.02 11.17
C VAL A 354 5.44 0.62 12.33
N LEU A 355 4.52 1.54 12.04
CA LEU A 355 3.78 2.31 13.02
C LEU A 355 2.28 2.01 12.88
N SER A 356 1.58 1.95 14.02
CA SER A 356 0.13 1.87 14.09
C SER A 356 -0.44 2.83 15.13
N GLY A 357 -1.65 3.33 14.90
CA GLY A 357 -2.37 4.16 15.87
C GLY A 357 -3.61 4.81 15.30
N LEU A 358 -4.39 5.46 16.18
CA LEU A 358 -5.63 6.16 15.81
C LEU A 358 -5.38 7.52 15.13
N ASN A 359 -4.19 8.09 15.29
CA ASN A 359 -3.79 9.35 14.70
C ASN A 359 -2.61 9.13 13.76
N PHE A 360 -2.76 9.56 12.51
CA PHE A 360 -1.75 9.46 11.47
C PHE A 360 -0.44 10.21 11.85
N ASP A 361 -0.55 11.39 12.46
CA ASP A 361 0.62 12.22 12.80
C ASP A 361 1.30 11.79 14.10
N SER A 362 0.56 11.07 14.96
CA SER A 362 1.04 10.60 16.27
C SER A 362 0.64 9.14 16.52
N PRO A 363 1.26 8.18 15.83
CA PRO A 363 0.98 6.76 16.02
C PRO A 363 1.47 6.30 17.40
N GLY A 364 0.61 5.59 18.13
CA GLY A 364 0.89 5.15 19.51
C GLY A 364 1.74 3.87 19.59
N TYR A 365 1.68 3.01 18.58
CA TYR A 365 2.34 1.71 18.57
C TYR A 365 3.38 1.63 17.47
N ASN A 366 4.51 0.99 17.74
CA ASN A 366 5.56 0.79 16.74
C ASN A 366 6.32 -0.51 16.95
N ILE A 367 6.75 -1.10 15.84
CA ILE A 367 7.78 -2.13 15.80
C ILE A 367 8.95 -1.60 14.98
N ARG A 368 10.18 -2.00 15.33
CA ARG A 368 11.40 -1.46 14.75
C ARG A 368 12.29 -2.58 14.26
N GLY A 369 12.91 -2.36 13.09
CA GLY A 369 13.89 -3.29 12.57
C GLY A 369 15.15 -3.24 13.44
N GLU A 370 15.48 -4.34 14.06
CA GLU A 370 16.71 -4.48 14.84
C GLU A 370 17.91 -4.71 13.89
N PHE A 371 19.04 -4.06 14.16
CA PHE A 371 20.26 -4.25 13.34
C PHE A 371 20.79 -5.68 13.45
N LEU A 372 20.90 -6.17 14.69
CA LEU A 372 21.44 -7.49 14.97
C LEU A 372 20.54 -8.64 14.52
N ALA A 373 19.24 -8.39 14.33
CA ALA A 373 18.28 -9.43 13.91
C ALA A 373 18.57 -10.00 12.51
N LYS A 374 19.38 -9.31 11.70
CA LYS A 374 19.86 -9.83 10.41
C LYS A 374 20.92 -10.91 10.53
N PHE A 375 21.67 -10.90 11.63
CA PHE A 375 22.87 -11.72 11.77
C PHE A 375 22.71 -12.80 12.83
N MET A 376 21.78 -12.61 13.78
CA MET A 376 21.70 -13.44 15.00
C MET A 376 20.26 -13.65 15.48
N SER A 377 20.01 -14.84 16.01
CA SER A 377 18.76 -15.22 16.67
C SER A 377 18.50 -14.38 17.93
N LYS A 378 17.24 -14.34 18.39
CA LYS A 378 16.84 -13.55 19.56
C LYS A 378 17.65 -13.91 20.80
N GLU A 379 17.89 -15.20 21.03
CA GLU A 379 18.62 -15.74 22.17
C GLU A 379 20.08 -15.29 22.15
N GLN A 380 20.73 -15.35 20.97
CA GLN A 380 22.10 -14.87 20.78
C GLN A 380 22.21 -13.36 21.04
N ARG A 381 21.23 -12.57 20.59
CA ARG A 381 21.20 -11.13 20.84
C ARG A 381 21.07 -10.82 22.33
N ILE A 382 20.15 -11.48 23.02
CA ILE A 382 19.95 -11.34 24.47
C ILE A 382 21.23 -11.74 25.21
N ALA A 383 21.87 -12.84 24.82
CA ALA A 383 23.11 -13.30 25.44
C ALA A 383 24.26 -12.30 25.27
N ILE A 384 24.47 -11.77 24.06
CA ILE A 384 25.54 -10.78 23.80
C ILE A 384 25.27 -9.48 24.53
N ILE A 385 24.04 -8.97 24.48
CA ILE A 385 23.66 -7.74 25.19
C ILE A 385 23.83 -7.94 26.70
N GLY A 386 23.35 -9.06 27.24
CA GLY A 386 23.49 -9.40 28.65
C GLY A 386 24.96 -9.53 29.08
N PHE A 387 25.79 -10.18 28.25
CA PHE A 387 27.22 -10.30 28.49
C PHE A 387 27.93 -8.94 28.49
N LEU A 388 27.62 -8.06 27.54
CA LEU A 388 28.16 -6.70 27.49
C LEU A 388 27.73 -5.87 28.71
N ILE A 389 26.45 -5.97 29.12
CA ILE A 389 25.95 -5.30 30.33
C ILE A 389 26.68 -5.82 31.56
N ALA A 390 26.91 -7.14 31.67
CA ALA A 390 27.61 -7.73 32.79
C ALA A 390 29.08 -7.25 32.87
N ILE A 391 29.80 -7.21 31.75
CA ILE A 391 31.18 -6.67 31.68
C ILE A 391 31.20 -5.20 32.08
N VAL A 392 30.34 -4.37 31.47
CA VAL A 392 30.28 -2.93 31.76
C VAL A 392 29.99 -2.71 33.24
N SER A 393 29.01 -3.44 33.79
CA SER A 393 28.63 -3.32 35.20
C SER A 393 29.77 -3.73 36.15
N THR A 394 30.45 -4.84 35.86
CA THR A 394 31.58 -5.33 36.67
C THR A 394 32.74 -4.33 36.65
N LEU A 395 33.14 -3.88 35.46
CA LEU A 395 34.24 -2.91 35.31
C LEU A 395 33.91 -1.57 35.96
N LEU A 396 32.65 -1.12 35.89
CA LEU A 396 32.21 0.12 36.49
C LEU A 396 32.19 0.02 38.02
N ILE A 397 31.71 -1.09 38.59
CA ILE A 397 31.75 -1.33 40.05
C ILE A 397 33.20 -1.36 40.56
N GLU A 398 34.08 -2.09 39.88
CA GLU A 398 35.50 -2.12 40.24
C GLU A 398 36.14 -0.72 40.18
N TRP A 399 35.85 0.02 39.11
CA TRP A 399 36.35 1.39 38.94
C TRP A 399 35.86 2.31 40.07
N ILE A 400 34.58 2.23 40.45
CA ILE A 400 34.04 3.00 41.58
C ILE A 400 34.74 2.63 42.89
N LYS A 401 34.95 1.33 43.16
CA LYS A 401 35.65 0.88 44.38
C LYS A 401 37.07 1.41 44.45
N GLU A 402 37.86 1.20 43.39
CA GLU A 402 39.24 1.68 43.32
C GLU A 402 39.34 3.21 43.41
N PHE A 403 38.38 3.93 42.82
CA PHE A 403 38.32 5.39 42.91
C PHE A 403 37.97 5.87 44.32
N SER A 404 37.02 5.20 44.99
CA SER A 404 36.64 5.50 46.39
C SER A 404 37.80 5.26 47.35
N GLU A 405 38.55 4.16 47.19
CA GLU A 405 39.76 3.89 47.98
C GLU A 405 40.82 4.97 47.79
N LYS A 406 41.03 5.44 46.55
CA LYS A 406 41.96 6.53 46.26
C LYS A 406 41.56 7.83 46.95
N LEU A 407 40.27 8.19 46.94
CA LEU A 407 39.78 9.37 47.65
C LEU A 407 39.93 9.25 49.18
N SER A 408 39.69 8.07 49.74
CA SER A 408 39.85 7.84 51.18
C SER A 408 41.31 7.94 51.64
N ASN A 409 42.26 7.43 50.86
CA ASN A 409 43.67 7.48 51.23
C ASN A 409 44.23 8.90 51.17
N ASN A 410 43.82 9.69 50.16
CA ASN A 410 44.24 11.09 50.06
C ASN A 410 43.70 11.97 51.19
N ASN A 411 42.56 11.62 51.80
CA ASN A 411 41.99 12.35 52.94
C ASN A 411 42.61 11.98 54.30
N ASN A 412 43.46 10.94 54.36
CA ASN A 412 44.13 10.48 55.57
C ASN A 412 45.62 10.90 55.62
N GLU A 413 46.11 11.61 54.59
CA GLU A 413 47.49 12.12 54.50
C GLU A 413 47.61 13.64 54.76
N ASP A 414 46.51 14.32 55.09
CA ASP A 414 46.47 15.65 55.73
C ASP A 414 46.28 15.51 57.25
#